data_AF-A0A9Q5ZEQ7-F1
#
_entry.id   AF-A0A9Q5ZEQ7-F1
#
_cell.length_a   1.000
_cell.length_b   1.000
_cell.length_c   1.000
_cell.angle_alpha   90.00
_cell.angle_beta   90.00
_cell.angle_gamma   90.00
#
_symmetry.space_group_name_H-M   'P 1'
#
loop_
_entity.id
_entity.type
_entity.pdbx_description
1 polymer ?
#
loop_
_entity_poly.entity_id
_entity_poly.type
_entity_poly.pdbx_seq_one_letter_code
_entity_poly.pdbx_strand_id
1 'polypeptide(L)' 'MLWNKLVWNLEEAAAATGYSRYRLRQAIATGNLRAQKVGRGWKVRPQDLREYTKCLFGDKEYV' A
#
# COMPACT_ATOMS: atom_id res chain seq x y z
N MET A 1 -13.66 6.43 -5.48
CA MET A 1 -13.35 5.00 -5.71
C MET A 1 -11.95 4.86 -6.32
N LEU A 2 -10.91 4.75 -5.50
CA LEU A 2 -9.51 4.61 -6.00
C LEU A 2 -9.18 3.17 -6.46
N TRP A 3 -10.02 2.20 -6.15
CA TRP A 3 -9.83 0.76 -6.39
C TRP A 3 -9.83 0.31 -7.85
N ASN A 4 -10.19 1.19 -8.79
CA ASN A 4 -10.21 0.87 -10.23
C ASN A 4 -8.87 1.16 -10.95
N LYS A 5 -7.83 1.56 -10.20
CA LYS A 5 -6.53 1.96 -10.76
C LYS A 5 -5.51 0.83 -10.62
N LEU A 6 -4.80 0.51 -11.70
CA LEU A 6 -3.81 -0.58 -11.78
C LEU A 6 -2.65 -0.43 -10.77
N VAL A 7 -2.24 0.81 -10.49
CA VAL A 7 -1.14 1.14 -9.57
C VAL A 7 -1.42 2.45 -8.86
N TRP A 8 -1.13 2.44 -7.57
CA TRP A 8 -1.27 3.58 -6.68
C TRP A 8 0.09 4.17 -6.33
N ASN A 9 0.13 5.49 -6.16
CA ASN A 9 1.25 6.11 -5.47
C ASN A 9 1.13 5.91 -3.94
N LEU A 10 2.16 6.29 -3.18
CA LEU A 10 2.13 6.18 -1.72
C LEU A 10 1.03 7.01 -1.04
N GLU A 11 0.60 8.11 -1.64
CA GLU A 11 -0.48 8.95 -1.11
C GLU A 11 -1.84 8.29 -1.26
N GLU A 12 -2.11 7.74 -2.44
CA GLU A 12 -3.31 6.96 -2.73
C GLU A 12 -3.37 5.71 -1.85
N ALA A 13 -2.25 4.99 -1.69
CA ALA A 13 -2.14 3.85 -0.80
C ALA A 13 -2.36 4.23 0.67
N ALA A 14 -1.85 5.37 1.12
CA ALA A 14 -2.07 5.90 2.46
C ALA A 14 -3.55 6.25 2.68
N ALA A 15 -4.18 6.94 1.72
CA ALA A 15 -5.60 7.30 1.79
C ALA A 15 -6.51 6.06 1.78
N ALA A 16 -6.15 5.02 1.03
CA ALA A 16 -6.94 3.80 0.93
C ALA A 16 -6.82 2.88 2.17
N THR A 17 -5.67 2.91 2.87
CA THR A 17 -5.40 2.02 4.02
C THR A 17 -5.50 2.73 5.37
N GLY A 18 -5.55 4.05 5.39
CA GLY A 18 -5.45 4.87 6.60
C GLY A 18 -4.03 4.90 7.20
N TYR A 19 -3.04 4.27 6.57
CA TYR A 19 -1.67 4.26 7.07
C TYR A 19 -0.87 5.50 6.68
N SER A 20 0.09 5.87 7.52
CA SER A 20 1.04 6.92 7.20
C SER A 20 1.95 6.52 6.03
N ARG A 21 2.29 7.49 5.19
CA ARG A 21 3.27 7.33 4.11
C ARG A 21 4.61 6.78 4.62
N TYR A 22 5.00 7.16 5.83
CA TYR A 22 6.21 6.67 6.48
C TYR A 22 6.15 5.16 6.71
N ARG A 23 5.05 4.65 7.29
CA ARG A 23 4.87 3.21 7.53
C ARG A 23 4.90 2.41 6.23
N LEU A 24 4.20 2.88 5.20
CA LEU A 24 4.20 2.24 3.88
C LEU A 24 5.60 2.25 3.26
N ARG A 25 6.35 3.35 3.37
CA ARG A 25 7.73 3.43 2.88
C ARG A 25 8.66 2.49 3.66
N GLN A 26 8.49 2.37 4.96
CA GLN A 26 9.24 1.43 5.79
C GLN A 26 8.95 -0.02 5.36
N ALA A 27 7.69 -0.36 5.15
CA ALA A 27 7.28 -1.68 4.68
C ALA A 27 7.87 -2.03 3.30
N ILE A 28 7.97 -1.05 2.40
CA ILE A 28 8.66 -1.22 1.12
C ILE A 28 10.15 -1.45 1.35
N ALA A 29 10.79 -0.65 2.21
CA ALA A 29 12.22 -0.75 2.49
C ALA A 29 12.59 -2.08 3.18
N THR A 30 11.71 -2.63 4.01
CA THR A 30 11.91 -3.94 4.66
C THR A 30 11.48 -5.11 3.79
N GLY A 31 10.96 -4.88 2.59
CA GLY A 31 10.51 -5.93 1.66
C GLY A 31 9.14 -6.54 2.00
N ASN A 32 8.44 -6.02 3.01
CA ASN A 32 7.12 -6.50 3.41
C ASN A 32 6.00 -6.04 2.47
N LEU A 33 6.19 -4.92 1.78
CA LEU A 33 5.26 -4.40 0.77
C LEU A 33 5.93 -4.35 -0.60
N ARG A 34 5.39 -5.10 -1.55
CA ARG A 34 5.87 -5.08 -2.94
C ARG A 34 5.48 -3.76 -3.60
N ALA A 35 6.49 -2.99 -3.96
CA ALA A 35 6.34 -1.74 -4.69
C ALA A 35 7.48 -1.56 -5.69
N GLN A 36 7.19 -0.84 -6.77
CA GLN A 36 8.18 -0.49 -7.78
C GLN A 36 8.47 1.00 -7.71
N LYS A 37 9.74 1.39 -7.71
CA LYS A 37 10.12 2.78 -7.82
C LYS A 37 9.99 3.23 -9.27
N VAL A 38 9.17 4.24 -9.53
CA VAL A 38 8.95 4.82 -10.86
C VAL A 38 9.21 6.32 -10.79
N GLY A 39 10.31 6.75 -11.40
CA GLY A 39 10.81 8.11 -11.30
C GLY A 39 11.14 8.49 -9.84
N ARG A 40 10.50 9.54 -9.34
CA ARG A 40 10.68 10.03 -7.96
C ARG A 40 9.73 9.39 -6.95
N GLY A 41 8.76 8.59 -7.41
CA GLY A 41 7.72 8.00 -6.56
C GLY A 41 7.78 6.48 -6.47
N TRP A 42 7.04 5.94 -5.51
CA TRP A 42 6.77 4.50 -5.42
C TRP A 42 5.39 4.21 -5.99
N LYS A 43 5.30 3.11 -6.73
CA LYS A 43 4.08 2.56 -7.29
C LYS A 43 3.80 1.22 -6.61
N VAL A 44 2.62 1.12 -6.00
CA VAL A 44 2.15 -0.05 -5.28
C VAL A 44 0.92 -0.58 -6.00
N ARG A 45 0.86 -1.88 -6.28
CA ARG A 45 -0.37 -2.45 -6.83
C ARG A 45 -1.39 -2.62 -5.70
N PRO A 46 -2.68 -2.36 -5.94
CA PRO A 46 -3.71 -2.53 -4.92
C PRO A 46 -3.76 -3.95 -4.35
N GLN A 47 -3.43 -4.97 -5.15
CA GLN A 47 -3.37 -6.37 -4.70
C GLN A 47 -2.27 -6.61 -3.66
N ASP A 48 -1.04 -6.13 -3.92
CA ASP A 48 0.10 -6.27 -3.01
C ASP A 48 -0.15 -5.50 -1.71
N LEU A 49 -0.79 -4.33 -1.81
CA LEU A 49 -1.18 -3.54 -0.65
C LEU A 49 -2.25 -4.28 0.18
N ARG A 50 -3.23 -4.92 -0.48
CA ARG A 50 -4.26 -5.72 0.18
C ARG A 50 -3.65 -6.92 0.91
N GLU A 51 -2.73 -7.64 0.26
CA GLU A 51 -1.99 -8.74 0.88
C GLU A 51 -1.21 -8.26 2.10
N TYR A 52 -0.49 -7.14 1.99
CA TYR A 52 0.23 -6.54 3.10
C TYR A 52 -0.71 -6.17 4.27
N THR A 53 -1.86 -5.54 3.99
CA THR A 53 -2.85 -5.23 5.03
C THR A 53 -3.47 -6.47 5.65
N LYS A 54 -3.72 -7.53 4.88
CA LYS A 54 -4.24 -8.80 5.38
C LYS A 54 -3.26 -9.48 6.34
N CYS A 55 -1.99 -9.57 5.96
CA CYS A 55 -0.95 -10.13 6.83
C CYS A 55 -0.77 -9.36 8.14
N LEU A 56 -0.99 -8.04 8.13
CA LEU A 56 -0.89 -7.20 9.33
C LEU A 56 -2.11 -7.25 10.23
N PHE A 57 -3.31 -7.34 9.65
CA PHE A 57 -4.55 -7.19 10.41
C PHE A 57 -5.25 -8.49 10.76
N GLY A 58 -4.98 -9.61 10.09
CA GLY A 58 -5.68 -10.88 10.34
C GLY A 58 -7.18 -10.65 10.47
N ASP A 59 -7.85 -10.31 9.37
CA ASP A 59 -9.30 -10.09 9.31
C ASP A 59 -9.86 -9.12 10.36
N LYS A 60 -9.41 -7.87 10.35
CA LYS A 60 -10.24 -6.77 10.83
C LYS A 60 -10.69 -5.91 9.65
N GLU A 61 -11.79 -6.37 9.06
CA GLU A 61 -12.64 -5.56 8.20
C GLU A 61 -13.16 -4.39 9.04
N TYR A 62 -12.58 -3.21 8.83
CA TYR A 62 -13.16 -1.97 9.35
C TYR A 62 -14.31 -1.63 8.41
N VAL A 63 -15.49 -2.13 8.79
CA VAL A 63 -16.81 -1.82 8.21
C VAL A 63 -17.10 -0.33 8.32
#